data_AF-A0A533RLQ6-F1
#
_entry.id   AF-A0A533RLQ6-F1
#
_cell.length_a   1.000
_cell.length_b   1.000
_cell.length_c   1.000
_cell.angle_alpha   90.00
_cell.angle_beta   90.00
_cell.angle_gamma   90.00
#
_symmetry.space_group_name_H-M   'P 1'
#
loop_
_entity.id
_entity.type
_entity.pdbx_description
1 polymer ?
#
loop_
_entity_poly.entity_id
_entity_poly.type
_entity_poly.pdbx_seq_one_letter_code
_entity_poly.pdbx_strand_id
1 'polypeptide(L)' 'VDLAGEVDTLRERVELLGARAGDLSPLGMLERGYAACFGPDGGVLRDAERVSAGDGVVVRLARGSIDCDVTGTHGEG' A
#
# COMPACT_ATOMS: atom_id res chain seq x y z
N VAL A 1 -41.18 -15.40 -2.48
CA VAL A 1 -39.72 -15.22 -2.48
C VAL A 1 -39.47 -13.72 -2.50
N ASP A 2 -38.90 -13.19 -1.42
CA ASP A 2 -38.66 -11.75 -1.26
C ASP A 2 -37.43 -11.34 -2.06
N LEU A 3 -37.65 -10.94 -3.31
CA LEU A 3 -36.58 -10.50 -4.21
C LEU A 3 -35.85 -9.25 -3.70
N ALA A 4 -36.51 -8.43 -2.87
CA ALA A 4 -35.90 -7.20 -2.36
C ALA A 4 -34.82 -7.51 -1.32
N GLY A 5 -35.10 -8.41 -0.37
CA GLY A 5 -34.11 -8.86 0.61
C GLY A 5 -32.89 -9.58 0.01
N GLU A 6 -33.10 -10.33 -1.09
CA GLU A 6 -32.01 -10.99 -1.81
C GLU A 6 -31.09 -9.99 -2.52
N VAL A 7 -31.68 -8.94 -3.10
CA VAL A 7 -30.92 -7.88 -3.78
C VAL A 7 -30.13 -7.02 -2.78
N ASP A 8 -30.69 -6.73 -1.61
CA ASP A 8 -29.99 -5.95 -0.58
C ASP A 8 -28.82 -6.74 0.04
N THR A 9 -29.00 -8.04 0.27
CA THR A 9 -27.91 -8.90 0.76
C THR A 9 -26.75 -9.00 -0.26
N LEU A 10 -27.08 -9.02 -1.56
CA LEU A 10 -26.07 -9.01 -2.63
C LEU A 10 -25.34 -7.66 -2.71
N ARG A 11 -26.04 -6.54 -2.50
CA ARG A 11 -25.42 -5.21 -2.45
C ARG A 11 -24.45 -5.07 -1.29
N GLU A 12 -24.84 -5.49 -0.08
CA GLU A 12 -23.95 -5.47 1.09
C GLU A 12 -22.69 -6.30 0.88
N ARG A 13 -22.80 -7.46 0.21
CA ARG A 13 -21.64 -8.29 -0.14
C ARG A 13 -20.71 -7.62 -1.15
N VAL A 14 -21.26 -6.95 -2.16
CA VAL A 14 -20.48 -6.20 -3.14
C VAL A 14 -19.77 -5.02 -2.48
N GLU A 15 -20.44 -4.29 -1.59
CA GLU A 15 -19.83 -3.20 -0.83
C GLU A 15 -18.71 -3.68 0.09
N LEU A 16 -18.92 -4.79 0.80
CA LEU A 16 -17.89 -5.39 1.67
C LEU A 16 -16.66 -5.85 0.87
N LEU A 17 -16.87 -6.45 -0.31
CA LEU A 17 -15.79 -6.87 -1.19
C LEU A 17 -15.08 -5.66 -1.82
N GLY A 18 -15.83 -4.61 -2.18
CA GLY A 18 -15.29 -3.34 -2.67
C GLY A 18 -14.47 -2.59 -1.63
N ALA A 19 -14.90 -2.57 -0.36
CA ALA A 19 -14.15 -2.00 0.74
C ALA A 19 -12.83 -2.76 1.00
N ARG A 20 -12.87 -4.10 0.98
CA ARG A 20 -11.66 -4.93 1.07
C ARG A 20 -10.72 -4.74 -0.13
N ALA A 21 -11.27 -4.53 -1.32
CA ALA A 21 -10.50 -4.22 -2.52
C ALA A 21 -9.93 -2.80 -2.51
N GLY A 22 -10.63 -1.84 -1.89
CA GLY A 22 -10.15 -0.48 -1.65
C GLY A 22 -9.00 -0.43 -0.66
N ASP A 23 -9.05 -1.23 0.40
CA ASP A 23 -7.93 -1.40 1.34
C ASP A 23 -6.72 -2.11 0.72
N LEU A 24 -6.93 -2.91 -0.33
CA LEU A 24 -5.89 -3.60 -1.11
C LEU A 24 -5.50 -2.87 -2.41
N SER A 25 -6.11 -1.72 -2.68
CA SER A 25 -5.76 -0.85 -3.81
C SER A 25 -4.46 -0.12 -3.47
N PRO A 26 -3.40 -0.23 -4.30
CA PRO A 26 -2.15 0.52 -4.11
C PRO A 26 -2.36 2.04 -3.97
N LEU A 27 -3.45 2.57 -4.50
CA LEU A 27 -3.82 3.98 -4.37
C LEU A 27 -4.57 4.28 -3.05
N GLY A 28 -5.46 3.38 -2.62
CA GLY A 28 -6.20 3.52 -1.36
C GLY A 28 -5.31 3.48 -0.12
N MET A 29 -4.22 2.71 -0.17
CA MET A 29 -3.20 2.74 0.89
C MET A 29 -2.49 4.10 0.96
N LEU A 30 -2.10 4.69 -0.17
CA LEU A 30 -1.42 5.97 -0.16
C LEU A 30 -2.32 7.09 0.39
N GLU A 31 -3.61 7.11 0.05
CA GLU A 31 -4.57 8.10 0.55
C GLU A 31 -4.81 8.02 2.07
N ARG A 32 -4.60 6.85 2.68
CA ARG A 32 -4.68 6.65 4.13
C ARG A 32 -3.42 7.11 4.89
N GLY A 33 -2.47 7.74 4.19
CA GLY A 33 -1.24 8.27 4.77
C GLY A 33 -0.07 7.29 4.77
N TYR A 34 -0.18 6.17 4.05
CA TYR A 34 0.95 5.27 3.83
C TYR A 34 1.80 5.73 2.64
N ALA A 35 3.04 5.24 2.57
CA ALA A 35 3.97 5.52 1.49
C ALA A 35 4.55 4.21 0.93
N ALA A 36 4.91 4.21 -0.35
CA ALA A 36 5.62 3.10 -0.97
C ALA A 36 7.09 3.48 -1.14
N CYS A 37 8.01 2.68 -0.60
CA CYS A 37 9.44 2.89 -0.75
C CYS A 37 10.00 2.03 -1.88
N PHE A 38 10.82 2.64 -2.74
CA PHE A 38 11.45 2.00 -3.88
C PHE A 38 12.96 2.02 -3.72
N GLY A 39 13.59 0.88 -3.98
CA GLY A 39 15.04 0.72 -3.91
C GLY A 39 15.77 1.39 -5.07
N PRO A 40 17.11 1.35 -5.06
CA PRO A 40 17.94 1.91 -6.12
C PRO A 40 17.71 1.26 -7.49
N ASP A 41 17.16 0.04 -7.52
CA ASP A 41 16.74 -0.68 -8.72
C ASP A 41 15.34 -0.30 -9.22
N GLY A 42 14.63 0.58 -8.50
CA GLY A 42 13.25 0.97 -8.78
C GLY A 42 12.21 -0.06 -8.34
N GLY A 43 12.61 -1.14 -7.67
CA GLY A 43 11.70 -2.15 -7.11
C GLY A 43 11.10 -1.72 -5.78
N VAL A 44 9.89 -2.19 -5.47
CA VAL A 44 9.26 -1.92 -4.16
C VAL A 44 10.04 -2.65 -3.07
N LEU A 45 10.51 -1.90 -2.06
CA LEU A 45 11.15 -2.46 -0.87
C LEU A 45 10.08 -3.03 0.06
N ARG A 46 10.22 -4.33 0.36
CA ARG A 46 9.35 -5.08 1.29
C ARG A 46 10.10 -5.60 2.51
N ASP A 47 11.41 -5.45 2.50
CA ASP A 47 12.35 -6.00 3.47
C ASP A 47 13.52 -5.03 3.59
N ALA A 48 13.83 -4.64 4.83
CA ALA A 48 14.87 -3.66 5.14
C ALA A 48 16.28 -4.19 4.83
N GLU A 49 16.48 -5.51 4.77
CA GLU A 49 17.78 -6.13 4.46
C GLU A 49 18.20 -5.96 2.99
N ARG A 50 17.28 -5.46 2.13
CA ARG A 50 17.53 -5.25 0.71
C ARG A 50 18.24 -3.93 0.37
N VAL A 51 18.48 -3.08 1.37
CA VAL A 51 19.20 -1.82 1.24
C VAL A 51 20.21 -1.65 2.36
N SER A 52 21.20 -0.80 2.13
CA SER A 52 22.26 -0.46 3.08
C SER A 52 22.28 1.04 3.38
N ALA A 53 22.92 1.43 4.48
CA ALA A 53 23.14 2.84 4.75
C ALA A 53 23.96 3.49 3.62
N GLY A 54 23.51 4.64 3.14
CA GLY A 54 24.04 5.35 1.97
C GLY A 54 23.33 5.04 0.65
N ASP A 55 22.43 4.05 0.60
CA ASP A 55 21.64 3.80 -0.60
C ASP A 55 20.58 4.88 -0.80
N GLY A 56 20.41 5.30 -2.05
CA GLY A 56 19.31 6.16 -2.47
C GLY A 56 18.02 5.37 -2.64
N VAL A 57 16.93 5.87 -2.07
CA VAL A 57 15.58 5.31 -2.19
C VAL A 57 14.59 6.40 -2.55
N VAL A 58 13.50 6.02 -3.21
CA VAL A 58 12.40 6.93 -3.56
C VAL A 58 11.17 6.56 -2.76
N VAL A 59 10.60 7.53 -2.05
CA VAL A 59 9.34 7.34 -1.31
C VAL A 59 8.22 7.99 -2.09
N ARG A 60 7.24 7.19 -2.52
CA ARG A 60 6.03 7.67 -3.20
C ARG A 60 4.89 7.82 -2.21
N LEU A 61 4.28 9.00 -2.24
CA LEU A 61 3.12 9.37 -1.42
C LEU A 61 1.86 9.38 -2.29
N ALA A 62 0.70 9.63 -1.68
CA ALA A 62 -0.55 9.87 -2.43
C ALA A 62 -0.39 10.97 -3.48
N ARG A 63 0.42 11.98 -3.18
CA ARG A 63 0.73 13.10 -4.06
C ARG A 63 2.22 13.38 -4.02
N GLY A 64 2.89 13.14 -5.14
CA GLY A 64 4.32 13.37 -5.30
C GLY A 64 5.22 12.23 -4.81
N SER A 65 6.52 12.51 -4.81
CA SER A 65 7.59 11.60 -4.41
C SER A 65 8.72 12.38 -3.74
N ILE A 66 9.52 11.69 -2.93
CA ILE A 66 10.66 12.24 -2.21
C ILE A 66 11.86 11.34 -2.46
N ASP A 67 13.01 11.95 -2.75
CA ASP A 67 14.30 11.27 -2.78
C ASP A 67 14.90 11.26 -1.37
N CYS A 68 15.34 10.08 -0.92
CA CYS A 68 15.87 9.88 0.43
C CYS A 68 17.17 9.05 0.37
N ASP A 69 18.04 9.29 1.34
CA ASP A 69 19.19 8.42 1.61
C ASP A 69 18.90 7.56 2.85
N VAL A 70 19.19 6.27 2.77
CA VAL A 70 19.08 5.35 3.91
C VAL A 70 20.17 5.66 4.92
N THR A 71 19.81 5.99 6.16
CA THR A 71 20.81 6.26 7.24
C THR A 71 21.13 5.02 8.08
N GLY A 72 20.33 3.97 7.98
CA GLY A 72 20.48 2.72 8.73
C GLY A 72 19.31 1.77 8.47
N THR A 73 19.51 0.49 8.73
CA THR A 73 18.47 -0.55 8.64
C THR A 73 18.35 -1.29 9.96
N HIS A 74 17.15 -1.74 10.27
CA HIS A 74 16.86 -2.50 11.47
C HIS A 74 16.06 -3.73 11.06
N GLY A 75 16.58 -4.93 11.37
CA GLY A 75 15.84 -6.17 11.20
C GLY A 75 14.92 -6.40 12.40
N GLU A 76 13.73 -6.93 12.13
CA GLU A 76 12.90 -7.59 13.14
C GLU A 76 13.34 -9.06 13.16
N GLY A 77 14.00 -9.49 14.25
CA GLY A 77 14.47 -10.86 14.43
C GLY A 77 13.35 -11.87 14.66
#